data_AF-A0A1Y1YK61-F1
#
_entry.id   AF-A0A1Y1YK61-F1
#
_cell.length_a   1.000
_cell.length_b   1.000
_cell.length_c   1.000
_cell.angle_alpha   90.00
_cell.angle_beta   90.00
_cell.angle_gamma   90.00
#
_symmetry.space_group_name_H-M   'P 1'
#
loop_
_entity.id
_entity.type
_entity.pdbx_description
1 polymer ?
#
loop_
_entity_poly.entity_id
_entity_poly.type
_entity_poly.pdbx_seq_one_letter_code
_entity_poly.pdbx_strand_id
1 'polypeptide(L)'
;MIYFFSHKSAVGISIEYPLIIVHAVDPTGPGIYCQLHGNPFAPNQLQVQINNLGPEEYVDFTELRITPKDGSILVPLYQAISDCAALHPDLFDNDDGGDWFTGESNEMELSEQGQETLARLDSLLDMPSPQQFLDMVEDTQHSTDS
;
A
#
# COMPACT_ATOMS: atom_id res chain seq x y z
N MET A 1 0.61 21.01 0.79
CA MET A 1 2.03 21.40 0.60
C MET A 1 2.76 21.26 1.94
N ILE A 2 3.97 20.70 1.95
CA ILE A 2 4.79 20.50 3.15
C ILE A 2 5.97 21.47 3.11
N TYR A 3 6.26 22.13 4.23
CA TYR A 3 7.37 23.08 4.35
C TYR A 3 8.35 22.63 5.42
N PHE A 4 9.64 22.68 5.08
CA PHE A 4 10.72 22.49 6.04
C PHE A 4 11.54 23.77 6.10
N PHE A 5 11.83 24.25 7.32
CA PHE A 5 12.63 25.45 7.51
C PHE A 5 13.74 25.18 8.53
N SER A 6 14.97 25.54 8.16
CA SER A 6 16.12 25.48 9.04
C SER A 6 16.50 26.89 9.51
N HIS A 7 16.28 27.16 10.80
CA HIS A 7 16.70 28.42 11.41
C HIS A 7 18.23 28.63 11.38
N LYS A 8 19.02 27.55 11.36
CA LYS A 8 20.50 27.62 11.36
C LYS A 8 21.05 28.12 10.03
N SER A 9 20.44 27.70 8.93
CA SER A 9 20.84 28.11 7.58
C SER A 9 19.98 29.24 7.02
N ALA A 10 18.88 29.60 7.67
CA ALA A 10 17.85 30.51 7.16
C ALA A 10 17.32 30.10 5.77
N VAL A 11 17.32 28.79 5.50
CA VAL A 11 16.88 28.19 4.24
C VAL A 11 15.76 27.22 4.54
N GLY A 12 14.76 27.19 3.65
CA GLY A 12 13.70 26.21 3.67
C GLY A 12 13.48 25.57 2.31
N ILE A 13 12.75 24.47 2.33
CA ILE A 13 12.24 23.80 1.13
C ILE A 13 10.73 23.64 1.27
N SER A 14 10.04 23.69 0.13
CA SER A 14 8.60 23.50 0.05
C SER A 14 8.31 22.41 -0.98
N ILE A 15 7.53 21.41 -0.58
CA ILE A 15 7.17 20.27 -1.41
C ILE A 15 5.67 20.28 -1.60
N GLU A 16 5.24 20.42 -2.85
CA GLU A 16 3.82 20.31 -3.20
C GLU A 16 3.36 18.87 -3.08
N TYR A 17 2.13 18.67 -2.60
CA TYR A 17 1.63 17.34 -2.36
C TYR A 17 1.55 16.48 -3.64
N PRO A 18 1.12 17.03 -4.80
CA PRO A 18 1.11 16.26 -6.05
C PRO A 18 2.49 15.74 -6.51
N LEU A 19 3.59 16.21 -5.91
CA LEU A 19 4.93 15.67 -6.18
C LEU A 19 5.25 14.45 -5.32
N ILE A 20 4.48 14.18 -4.26
CA ILE A 20 4.67 13.03 -3.37
C ILE A 20 3.91 11.85 -3.97
N ILE A 21 4.64 10.82 -4.39
CA ILE A 21 4.09 9.62 -5.02
C ILE A 21 3.59 8.65 -3.96
N VAL A 22 4.41 8.39 -2.94
CA VAL A 22 4.06 7.52 -1.82
C VAL A 22 4.71 8.03 -0.56
N HIS A 23 3.99 7.91 0.56
CA HIS A 23 4.51 8.11 1.90
C HIS A 23 4.20 6.90 2.80
N ALA A 24 5.18 6.47 3.59
CA ALA A 24 5.04 5.32 4.47
C ALA A 24 5.81 5.53 5.78
N VAL A 25 5.35 4.89 6.85
CA VAL A 25 6.12 4.86 8.11
C VAL A 25 7.30 3.89 7.94
N ASP A 26 8.49 4.35 8.30
CA ASP A 26 9.71 3.55 8.22
C ASP A 26 9.69 2.45 9.32
N PRO A 27 9.81 1.16 8.96
CA PRO A 27 9.85 0.08 9.94
C PRO A 27 11.16 0.03 10.73
N THR A 28 12.23 0.68 10.25
CA THR A 28 13.56 0.64 10.86
C THR A 28 13.77 1.70 11.94
N GLY A 29 12.87 2.69 12.06
CA GLY A 29 12.99 3.76 13.07
C GLY A 29 11.90 4.81 12.96
N PRO A 30 11.88 5.82 13.86
CA PRO A 30 10.86 6.85 13.86
C PRO A 30 11.07 7.80 12.68
N GLY A 31 10.48 7.47 11.54
CA GLY A 31 10.58 8.28 10.33
C GLY A 31 9.48 7.98 9.33
N ILE A 32 9.28 8.91 8.41
CA ILE A 32 8.37 8.76 7.27
C ILE A 32 9.23 8.76 6.02
N TYR A 33 9.16 7.68 5.27
CA TYR A 33 9.71 7.58 3.92
C TYR A 33 8.73 8.23 2.94
N CYS A 34 9.26 9.01 2.00
CA CYS A 34 8.52 9.61 0.91
C CYS A 34 9.28 9.39 -0.40
N GLN A 35 8.58 9.00 -1.46
CA GLN A 35 9.11 9.04 -2.82
C GLN A 35 8.51 10.24 -3.54
N LEU A 36 9.36 11.04 -4.17
CA LEU A 36 8.97 12.24 -4.89
C LEU A 36 9.17 12.06 -6.40
N HIS A 37 8.30 12.68 -7.18
CA HIS A 37 8.45 12.80 -8.62
C HIS A 37 9.54 13.84 -8.95
N GLY A 38 10.56 13.42 -9.70
CA GLY A 38 11.71 14.21 -10.12
C GLY A 38 12.55 14.78 -8.97
N ASN A 39 13.31 15.83 -9.25
CA ASN A 39 14.21 16.46 -8.29
C ASN A 39 13.67 17.81 -7.77
N PRO A 40 13.23 17.92 -6.50
CA PRO A 40 12.71 19.17 -5.92
C PRO A 40 13.75 20.29 -5.80
N PHE A 41 15.04 19.98 -5.94
CA PHE A 41 16.14 20.95 -5.91
C PHE A 41 16.53 21.45 -7.30
N ALA A 42 15.92 20.91 -8.37
CA ALA A 42 16.11 21.33 -9.77
C ALA A 42 14.75 21.65 -10.41
N PRO A 43 14.07 22.74 -10.00
CA PRO A 43 12.68 23.03 -10.38
C PRO A 43 12.46 23.19 -11.89
N ASN A 44 13.49 23.62 -12.64
CA ASN A 44 13.42 23.76 -14.10
C ASN A 44 13.32 22.40 -14.83
N GLN A 45 13.73 21.30 -14.20
CA GLN A 45 13.62 19.95 -14.77
C GLN A 45 12.25 19.32 -14.45
N LEU A 46 11.68 19.64 -13.28
CA LEU A 46 10.36 19.14 -12.86
C LEU A 46 9.21 19.59 -13.77
N GLN A 47 9.17 20.86 -14.16
CA GLN A 47 8.11 21.36 -15.06
C GLN A 47 8.20 20.77 -16.47
N VAL A 48 9.40 20.38 -16.92
CA VAL A 48 9.59 19.76 -18.23
C VAL A 48 9.18 18.30 -18.21
N GLN A 49 9.49 17.57 -17.12
CA GLN A 49 9.07 16.18 -16.94
C GLN A 49 7.54 16.09 -16.86
N ILE A 50 6.88 16.82 -15.95
CA ILE A 50 5.42 16.73 -15.75
C ILE A 50 4.62 16.98 -17.04
N ASN A 51 5.08 17.86 -17.92
CA ASN A 51 4.38 18.21 -19.17
C ASN A 51 4.71 17.30 -20.37
N ASN A 52 5.76 16.46 -20.31
CA ASN A 52 6.23 15.62 -21.42
C ASN A 52 6.20 14.11 -21.13
N LEU A 53 5.61 13.67 -20.02
CA LEU A 53 5.53 12.25 -19.66
C LEU A 53 4.65 11.47 -20.66
N GLY A 54 5.29 10.97 -21.72
CA GLY A 54 4.85 9.79 -22.43
C GLY A 54 5.21 8.52 -21.64
N PRO A 55 4.53 7.39 -21.89
CA PRO A 55 4.62 6.17 -21.07
C PRO A 55 5.99 5.47 -21.02
N GLU A 56 7.01 5.99 -21.71
CA GLU A 56 8.29 5.31 -21.97
C GLU A 56 9.52 6.10 -21.46
N GLU A 57 9.36 7.30 -20.86
CA GLU A 57 10.51 8.07 -20.36
C GLU A 57 10.82 7.74 -18.89
N TYR A 58 12.10 7.49 -18.60
CA TYR A 58 12.61 7.29 -17.24
C TYR A 58 12.30 8.50 -16.38
N VAL A 59 11.27 8.36 -15.54
CA VAL A 59 10.93 9.35 -14.54
C VAL A 59 12.01 9.33 -13.47
N ASP A 60 12.70 10.46 -13.29
CA ASP A 60 13.61 10.61 -12.14
C ASP A 60 12.78 10.57 -10.85
N PHE A 61 13.28 9.88 -9.83
CA PHE A 61 12.65 9.85 -8.52
C PHE A 61 13.63 10.37 -7.46
N THR A 62 13.11 11.14 -6.51
CA THR A 62 13.88 11.56 -5.33
C THR A 62 13.30 10.93 -4.09
N GLU A 63 14.13 10.24 -3.32
CA GLU A 63 13.74 9.70 -2.02
C GLU A 63 13.96 10.74 -0.93
N LEU A 64 12.97 10.91 -0.06
CA LEU A 64 13.00 11.80 1.09
C LEU A 64 12.66 11.01 2.35
N ARG A 65 13.46 11.18 3.39
CA ARG A 65 13.17 10.63 4.72
C ARG A 65 12.99 11.75 5.73
N ILE A 66 11.81 11.80 6.34
CA ILE A 66 11.46 12.77 7.39
C ILE A 66 11.63 12.08 8.73
N THR A 67 12.63 12.47 9.51
CA THR A 67 12.91 11.89 10.84
C THR A 67 12.60 12.93 11.92
N PRO A 68 11.46 12.83 12.62
CA PRO A 68 11.18 13.71 13.74
C PRO A 68 12.17 13.47 14.89
N LYS A 69 12.54 14.54 15.60
CA LYS A 69 13.41 14.42 16.79
C LYS A 69 12.69 13.73 17.95
N ASP A 70 11.39 13.94 18.05
CA ASP A 70 10.52 13.28 19.03
C ASP A 70 9.67 12.22 18.31
N GLY A 71 9.72 10.98 18.78
CA GLY A 71 8.92 9.90 18.20
C GLY A 71 7.42 10.06 18.44
N SER A 72 7.01 10.85 19.45
CA SER A 72 5.60 11.05 19.79
C SER A 72 4.81 11.74 18.66
N ILE A 73 5.49 12.55 17.84
CA ILE A 73 4.88 13.32 16.75
C ILE A 73 4.82 12.54 15.44
N LEU A 74 5.37 11.32 15.38
CA LEU A 74 5.42 10.53 14.15
C LEU A 74 4.01 10.23 13.62
N VAL A 75 3.11 9.78 14.49
CA VAL A 75 1.73 9.42 14.13
C VAL A 75 0.92 10.67 13.72
N PRO A 76 0.90 11.77 14.50
CA PRO A 76 0.25 13.01 14.06
C PRO A 76 0.79 13.55 12.72
N LEU A 77 2.10 13.46 12.49
CA LEU A 77 2.72 13.90 11.26
C LEU A 77 2.29 13.04 10.07
N TYR A 78 2.30 11.72 10.22
CA TYR A 78 1.83 10.79 9.19
C TYR A 78 0.37 11.03 8.84
N GLN A 79 -0.48 11.27 9.83
CA GLN A 79 -1.89 11.57 9.60
C GLN A 79 -2.06 12.87 8.83
N ALA A 80 -1.36 13.94 9.21
CA ALA A 80 -1.45 15.22 8.51
C ALA A 80 -1.00 15.13 7.04
N ILE A 81 0.03 14.33 6.75
CA ILE A 81 0.46 14.05 5.36
C ILE A 81 -0.64 13.27 4.62
N SER A 82 -1.20 12.24 5.24
CA SER A 82 -2.28 11.43 4.65
C SER A 82 -3.55 12.24 4.37
N ASP A 83 -3.91 13.16 5.26
CA ASP A 83 -5.05 14.07 5.07
C ASP A 83 -4.81 15.03 3.90
N CYS A 84 -3.56 15.48 3.69
CA CYS A 84 -3.21 16.26 2.51
C CYS A 84 -3.33 15.41 1.24
N ALA A 85 -2.93 14.14 1.28
CA ALA A 85 -3.09 13.21 0.15
C ALA A 85 -4.52 13.11 -0.34
N ALA A 86 -5.46 12.95 0.60
CA ALA A 86 -6.87 12.81 0.28
C ALA A 86 -7.45 14.05 -0.44
N LEU A 87 -6.81 15.21 -0.31
CA LEU A 87 -7.24 16.46 -0.95
C LEU A 87 -6.54 16.74 -2.29
N HIS A 88 -5.57 15.92 -2.67
CA HIS A 88 -4.78 16.09 -3.88
C HIS A 88 -4.89 14.81 -4.73
N PRO A 89 -5.91 14.70 -5.62
CA PRO A 89 -6.01 13.56 -6.51
C PRO A 89 -4.75 13.45 -7.37
N ASP A 90 -4.32 12.22 -7.64
CA ASP A 90 -3.08 11.97 -8.37
C ASP A 90 -3.16 12.55 -9.79
N LEU A 91 -2.17 13.37 -10.15
CA LEU A 91 -2.11 14.02 -11.47
C LEU A 91 -1.99 13.01 -12.63
N PHE A 92 -1.51 11.81 -12.31
CA PHE A 92 -1.31 10.71 -13.26
C PHE A 92 -2.51 9.78 -13.37
N ASP A 93 -3.57 10.02 -12.59
CA ASP A 93 -4.80 9.22 -12.61
C ASP A 93 -5.83 9.75 -13.62
N ASN A 94 -5.36 10.33 -14.74
CA ASN A 94 -6.22 10.61 -15.90
C ASN A 94 -6.47 9.32 -16.71
N ASP A 95 -6.81 8.22 -16.04
CA ASP A 95 -7.47 7.10 -16.69
C ASP A 95 -8.97 7.35 -16.59
N ASP A 96 -9.58 7.67 -17.74
CA ASP A 96 -11.02 7.72 -17.91
C ASP A 96 -11.65 6.38 -17.46
N GLY A 97 -12.08 6.28 -16.20
CA GLY A 97 -12.99 5.23 -15.74
C GLY A 97 -12.37 3.89 -15.26
N GLY A 98 -11.17 3.89 -14.70
CA GLY A 98 -10.57 2.71 -14.07
C GLY A 98 -10.89 2.61 -12.57
N ASP A 99 -11.99 1.92 -12.25
CA ASP A 99 -12.35 1.34 -10.95
C ASP A 99 -11.20 1.32 -9.90
N TRP A 100 -11.17 2.33 -9.02
CA TRP A 100 -10.44 2.20 -7.76
C TRP A 100 -11.03 0.98 -7.07
N PHE A 101 -10.26 -0.08 -6.87
CA PHE A 101 -10.68 -1.26 -6.12
C PHE A 101 -10.83 -0.92 -4.64
N THR A 102 -11.78 -0.04 -4.33
CA THR A 102 -12.45 0.00 -3.05
C THR A 102 -13.22 -1.30 -3.01
N GLY A 103 -12.85 -2.19 -2.09
CA GLY A 103 -13.62 -3.40 -1.82
C GLY A 103 -14.98 -3.05 -1.22
N GLU A 104 -15.79 -2.25 -1.91
CA GLU A 104 -17.23 -2.31 -1.73
C GLU A 104 -17.62 -3.71 -2.16
N SER A 105 -18.07 -4.48 -1.17
CA SER A 105 -18.62 -5.81 -1.31
C SER A 105 -19.88 -5.74 -2.17
N ASN A 106 -19.72 -5.52 -3.47
CA ASN A 106 -20.68 -6.03 -4.41
C ASN A 106 -20.67 -7.54 -4.21
N GLU A 107 -21.83 -8.11 -3.91
CA GLU A 107 -22.10 -9.54 -3.96
C GLU A 107 -21.85 -10.02 -5.38
N MET A 108 -20.57 -10.15 -5.75
CA MET A 108 -20.15 -10.73 -7.00
C MET A 108 -20.44 -12.21 -6.83
N GLU A 109 -21.63 -12.63 -7.28
CA GLU A 109 -21.94 -14.05 -7.44
C GLU A 109 -20.81 -14.65 -8.29
N LEU A 110 -20.08 -15.55 -7.66
CA LEU A 110 -19.03 -16.31 -8.34
C LEU A 110 -19.67 -17.02 -9.54
N SER A 111 -18.93 -17.11 -10.65
CA SER A 111 -19.34 -17.96 -11.76
C SER A 111 -19.59 -19.38 -11.26
N GLU A 112 -20.43 -20.15 -11.95
CA GLU A 112 -20.72 -21.56 -11.61
C GLU A 112 -19.42 -22.37 -11.39
N GLN A 113 -18.40 -22.13 -12.22
CA GLN A 113 -17.06 -22.70 -12.06
C GLN A 113 -16.32 -22.23 -10.80
N GLY A 114 -16.48 -20.96 -10.42
CA GLY A 114 -15.92 -20.40 -9.19
C GLY A 114 -16.58 -20.99 -7.94
N GLN A 115 -17.90 -21.20 -7.98
CA GLN A 115 -18.65 -21.84 -6.89
C GLN A 115 -18.23 -23.31 -6.70
N GLU A 116 -18.08 -24.06 -7.79
CA GLU A 116 -17.59 -25.44 -7.73
C GLU A 116 -16.15 -25.52 -7.21
N THR A 117 -15.29 -24.59 -7.64
CA THR A 117 -13.91 -24.52 -7.17
C THR A 117 -13.86 -24.23 -5.67
N LEU A 118 -14.70 -23.31 -5.17
CA LEU A 118 -14.81 -23.05 -3.74
C LEU A 118 -15.33 -24.26 -2.97
N ALA A 119 -16.37 -24.94 -3.45
CA ALA A 119 -16.90 -26.14 -2.81
C ALA A 119 -15.84 -27.25 -2.69
N ARG A 120 -15.00 -27.39 -3.72
CA ARG A 120 -13.86 -28.32 -3.69
C ARG A 120 -12.82 -27.91 -2.63
N LEU A 121 -12.48 -26.63 -2.55
CA LEU A 121 -11.51 -26.13 -1.57
C LEU A 121 -12.02 -26.29 -0.13
N ASP A 122 -13.31 -26.02 0.10
CA ASP A 122 -13.95 -26.18 1.41
C ASP A 122 -13.92 -27.65 1.86
N SER A 123 -14.20 -28.58 0.94
CA SER A 123 -14.08 -30.02 1.18
C SER A 123 -12.65 -30.49 1.50
N LEU A 124 -11.61 -29.75 1.08
CA LEU A 124 -10.22 -30.07 1.42
C LEU A 124 -9.81 -29.53 2.80
N LEU A 125 -10.51 -28.50 3.29
CA LEU A 125 -10.22 -27.82 4.54
C LEU A 125 -10.94 -28.42 5.74
N ASP A 126 -11.91 -29.31 5.51
CA ASP A 126 -12.58 -30.06 6.57
C ASP A 126 -11.61 -31.08 7.19
N MET A 127 -10.74 -30.58 8.07
CA MET A 127 -9.86 -31.39 8.87
C MET A 127 -10.70 -32.06 9.96
N PRO A 128 -10.69 -33.41 10.08
CA PRO A 128 -11.39 -34.08 11.16
C PRO A 128 -10.84 -33.57 12.49
N SER A 129 -11.73 -33.39 13.47
CA SER A 129 -11.30 -33.06 14.82
C SER A 129 -10.30 -34.12 15.33
N PRO A 130 -9.37 -33.77 16.23
CA PRO A 130 -8.42 -34.73 16.77
C PRO A 130 -9.07 -36.01 17.33
N GLN A 131 -10.31 -35.92 17.83
CA GLN A 131 -11.07 -37.06 18.32
C GLN A 131 -11.59 -37.96 17.18
N GLN A 132 -12.12 -37.38 16.10
CA GLN A 132 -12.55 -38.13 14.92
C GLN A 132 -11.36 -38.81 14.21
N PHE A 133 -10.19 -38.18 14.21
CA PHE A 133 -8.98 -38.81 13.69
C PHE A 133 -8.56 -40.02 14.53
N LEU A 134 -8.72 -39.96 15.86
CA LEU A 134 -8.44 -41.07 16.76
C LEU A 134 -9.43 -42.24 16.57
N ASP A 135 -10.72 -41.96 16.41
CA ASP A 135 -11.72 -43.00 16.15
C ASP A 135 -11.47 -43.71 14.80
N MET A 136 -11.08 -42.96 13.75
CA MET A 136 -10.77 -43.54 12.44
C MET A 136 -9.53 -44.46 12.44
N VAL A 137 -8.53 -44.18 13.29
CA VAL A 137 -7.36 -45.08 13.44
C VAL A 137 -7.66 -46.28 14.33
N GLU A 138 -8.62 -46.16 15.26
CA GLU A 138 -9.02 -47.22 16.18
C GLU A 138 -9.91 -48.27 15.47
N ASP A 139 -10.83 -47.85 14.60
CA ASP A 139 -11.65 -48.76 13.78
C ASP A 139 -10.82 -49.58 12.77
N THR A 140 -9.65 -49.07 12.36
CA THR A 140 -8.74 -49.81 11.47
C THR A 140 -8.06 -51.00 12.18
N GLN A 141 -8.03 -51.03 13.52
CA GLN A 141 -7.40 -52.10 14.29
C GLN A 141 -8.36 -53.26 14.65
N HIS A 142 -9.68 -53.10 14.46
CA HIS A 142 -10.65 -54.16 14.81
C HIS A 142 -11.12 -55.03 13.64
N SER A 143 -10.72 -54.72 12.39
CA SER A 143 -11.04 -55.53 11.20
C SER A 143 -9.95 -56.53 10.77
N THR A 144 -8.93 -56.77 11.60
CA THR A 144 -7.88 -57.79 11.31
C THR A 144 -7.86 -58.98 12.26
N ASP A 145 -8.91 -59.21 13.06
CA ASP A 145 -9.05 -60.47 13.81
C ASP A 145 -10.50 -60.99 13.75
N SER A 146 -10.85 -61.59 12.60
CA SER A 146 -11.90 -62.62 12.44
C SER A 146 -11.71 -63.36 11.11
#